data_AF-A0A4R6UQE0-F1
#
_entry.id   AF-A0A4R6UQE0-F1
#
_cell.length_a   1.000
_cell.length_b   1.000
_cell.length_c   1.000
_cell.angle_alpha   90.00
_cell.angle_beta   90.00
_cell.angle_gamma   90.00
#
_symmetry.space_group_name_H-M   'P 1'
#
loop_
_entity.id
_entity.type
_entity.pdbx_description
1 polymer ?
#
loop_
_entity_poly.entity_id
_entity_poly.type
_entity_poly.pdbx_seq_one_letter_code
_entity_poly.pdbx_strand_id
1 'polypeptide(L)'
;MPELATSVVAAVRKQSDIAIGNVVGSNVFNVLGIWGAGSIVSPLYAPGISMMDYWMMIIFTVLLLPLLYTGRFLHRVEGAFLLGLYGIYLFILRPQ
;
A
#
# COMPACT_ATOMS: atom_id res chain seq x y z
N MET A 1 -8.04 7.03 7.46
CA MET A 1 -7.45 7.50 6.18
C MET A 1 -8.57 7.68 5.17
N PRO A 2 -8.86 8.91 4.71
CA PRO A 2 -9.90 9.21 3.74
C PRO A 2 -9.76 8.42 2.42
N GLU A 3 -8.52 8.12 2.01
CA GLU A 3 -8.23 7.37 0.78
C GLU A 3 -8.80 5.96 0.83
N LEU A 4 -8.66 5.27 1.98
CA LEU A 4 -9.28 3.96 2.20
C LEU A 4 -10.80 4.02 2.06
N ALA A 5 -11.45 5.07 2.60
CA ALA A 5 -12.89 5.22 2.47
C ALA A 5 -13.31 5.40 1.00
N THR A 6 -12.59 6.23 0.23
CA THR A 6 -12.88 6.42 -1.21
C THR A 6 -12.66 5.16 -2.03
N SER A 7 -11.59 4.42 -1.78
CA SER A 7 -11.30 3.15 -2.48
C SER A 7 -12.29 2.05 -2.12
N VAL A 8 -12.73 1.97 -0.85
CA VAL A 8 -13.77 1.01 -0.42
C VAL A 8 -15.11 1.34 -1.07
N VAL A 9 -15.51 2.61 -1.11
CA VAL A 9 -16.76 3.02 -1.76
C VAL A 9 -16.74 2.71 -3.26
N ALA A 10 -15.63 2.94 -3.95
CA ALA A 10 -15.45 2.57 -5.35
C ALA A 10 -15.51 1.05 -5.57
N ALA A 11 -14.86 0.27 -4.69
CA ALA A 11 -14.87 -1.20 -4.75
C ALA A 11 -16.29 -1.78 -4.53
N VAL A 12 -17.05 -1.24 -3.55
CA VAL A 12 -18.44 -1.64 -3.26
C VAL A 12 -19.37 -1.31 -4.44
N ARG A 13 -19.10 -0.24 -5.19
CA ARG A 13 -19.84 0.12 -6.41
C ARG A 13 -19.46 -0.71 -7.65
N LYS A 14 -18.69 -1.80 -7.48
CA LYS A 14 -18.13 -2.64 -8.57
C LYS A 14 -17.25 -1.86 -9.55
N GLN A 15 -16.73 -0.70 -9.15
CA GLN A 15 -15.76 0.07 -9.91
C GLN A 15 -14.34 -0.29 -9.45
N SER A 16 -14.01 -1.59 -9.55
CA SER A 16 -12.74 -2.14 -9.10
C SER A 16 -11.54 -1.51 -9.81
N ASP A 17 -11.66 -1.17 -11.09
CA ASP A 17 -10.60 -0.46 -11.83
C ASP A 17 -10.31 0.94 -11.26
N ILE A 18 -11.35 1.66 -10.83
CA ILE A 18 -11.21 3.00 -10.23
C ILE A 18 -10.62 2.88 -8.82
N ALA A 19 -11.04 1.88 -8.04
CA ALA A 19 -10.49 1.63 -6.70
C ALA A 19 -8.98 1.30 -6.78
N ILE A 20 -8.58 0.46 -7.73
CA ILE A 20 -7.17 0.10 -7.97
C ILE A 20 -6.38 1.33 -8.41
N GLY A 21 -6.88 2.09 -9.39
CA GLY A 21 -6.24 3.30 -9.88
C GLY A 21 -6.03 4.34 -8.78
N ASN A 22 -7.01 4.48 -7.88
CA ASN A 22 -6.90 5.37 -6.72
C ASN A 22 -5.81 4.91 -5.74
N VAL A 23 -5.78 3.62 -5.37
CA VAL A 23 -4.76 3.09 -4.45
C VAL A 23 -3.34 3.22 -5.01
N VAL A 24 -3.15 2.83 -6.28
CA VAL A 24 -1.82 2.91 -6.93
C VAL A 24 -1.41 4.36 -7.12
N GLY A 25 -2.32 5.21 -7.61
CA GLY A 25 -2.06 6.63 -7.85
C GLY A 25 -1.70 7.38 -6.56
N SER A 26 -2.43 7.17 -5.47
CA SER A 26 -2.14 7.79 -4.17
C SER A 26 -0.79 7.34 -3.60
N ASN A 27 -0.42 6.06 -3.74
CA ASN A 27 0.90 5.59 -3.28
C ASN A 27 2.05 6.18 -4.08
N VAL A 28 1.91 6.24 -5.42
CA VAL A 28 2.91 6.87 -6.29
C VAL A 28 3.05 8.36 -5.98
N PHE A 29 1.93 9.08 -5.81
CA PHE A 29 1.95 10.50 -5.45
C PHE A 29 2.56 10.74 -4.06
N ASN A 30 2.30 9.89 -3.07
CA ASN A 30 2.89 10.05 -1.75
C ASN A 30 4.41 9.84 -1.78
N VAL A 31 4.92 8.85 -2.51
CA VAL A 31 6.36 8.61 -2.61
C VAL A 31 7.06 9.70 -3.43
N LEU A 32 6.53 10.07 -4.60
CA LEU A 32 7.20 11.03 -5.48
C LEU A 32 6.90 12.48 -5.10
N GLY A 33 5.65 12.78 -4.78
CA GLY A 33 5.19 14.12 -4.44
C GLY A 33 5.59 14.49 -3.02
N ILE A 34 5.11 13.78 -2.01
CA ILE A 34 5.34 14.16 -0.61
C ILE A 34 6.78 13.87 -0.19
N TRP A 35 7.23 12.62 -0.31
CA TRP A 35 8.58 12.23 0.09
C TRP A 35 9.64 12.81 -0.85
N GLY A 36 9.42 12.72 -2.17
CA GLY A 36 10.35 13.27 -3.16
C GLY A 36 10.50 14.79 -3.05
N ALA A 37 9.40 15.56 -3.08
CA ALA A 37 9.51 17.01 -2.92
C ALA A 37 10.00 17.41 -1.52
N GLY A 38 9.57 16.70 -0.47
CA GLY A 38 10.03 16.93 0.89
C GLY A 38 11.55 16.76 1.03
N SER A 39 12.13 15.73 0.39
CA SER A 39 13.57 15.46 0.43
C SER A 39 14.43 16.53 -0.27
N ILE A 40 13.86 17.26 -1.24
CA ILE A 40 14.53 18.38 -1.92
C ILE A 40 14.67 19.58 -0.96
N VAL A 41 13.66 19.79 -0.12
CA VAL A 41 13.61 20.94 0.81
C VAL A 41 14.41 20.65 2.09
N SER A 42 14.32 19.44 2.64
CA SER A 42 15.07 19.03 3.83
C SER A 42 15.33 17.52 3.81
N PRO A 43 16.51 17.06 4.26
CA PRO A 43 16.74 15.63 4.46
C PRO A 43 15.69 15.07 5.43
N LEU A 44 14.89 14.13 4.93
CA LEU A 44 13.84 13.44 5.68
C LEU A 44 14.49 12.29 6.45
N TYR A 45 14.69 12.48 7.76
CA TYR A 45 15.11 11.40 8.65
C TYR A 45 13.87 10.68 9.19
N ALA A 46 13.84 9.36 9.07
CA ALA A 46 12.76 8.53 9.59
C ALA A 46 13.25 7.71 10.80
N PRO A 47 13.45 8.34 11.97
CA PRO A 47 13.87 7.62 13.17
C PRO A 47 12.75 6.66 13.60
N GLY A 48 13.08 5.37 13.70
CA GLY A 48 12.14 4.33 14.14
C GLY A 48 11.62 3.39 13.05
N ILE A 49 12.03 3.56 11.78
CA ILE A 49 11.81 2.55 10.74
C ILE A 49 12.98 1.57 10.76
N SER A 50 12.69 0.30 11.03
CA SER A 50 13.66 -0.79 10.99
C SER A 50 13.92 -1.24 9.56
N MET A 51 15.07 -1.85 9.31
CA MET A 51 15.38 -2.48 8.02
C MET A 51 14.31 -3.52 7.63
N MET A 52 13.64 -4.13 8.61
CA MET A 52 12.56 -5.09 8.38
C MET A 52 11.31 -4.44 7.77
N ASP A 53 10.97 -3.20 8.16
CA ASP A 53 9.84 -2.46 7.61
C ASP A 53 10.05 -2.18 6.12
N TYR A 54 11.27 -1.79 5.74
CA TYR A 54 11.66 -1.58 4.34
C TYR A 54 11.55 -2.88 3.51
N TRP A 55 12.08 -3.99 4.03
CA TRP A 55 11.97 -5.29 3.34
C TRP A 55 10.52 -5.74 3.17
N MET A 56 9.69 -5.57 4.19
CA MET A 56 8.27 -5.91 4.10
C MET A 56 7.52 -5.02 3.11
N MET A 57 7.78 -3.71 3.08
CA MET A 57 7.19 -2.81 2.09
C MET A 57 7.53 -3.23 0.65
N ILE A 58 8.79 -3.61 0.40
CA ILE A 58 9.21 -4.11 -0.92
C ILE A 58 8.49 -5.42 -1.25
N ILE A 59 8.45 -6.37 -0.32
CA ILE A 59 7.77 -7.66 -0.52
C ILE A 59 6.29 -7.46 -0.86
N PHE A 60 5.56 -6.62 -0.12
CA PHE A 60 4.16 -6.30 -0.41
C PHE A 60 3.98 -5.66 -1.78
N THR A 61 4.87 -4.73 -2.14
CA THR A 61 4.82 -4.04 -3.44
C THR A 61 5.07 -5.03 -4.58
N VAL A 62 6.09 -5.89 -4.45
CA VAL A 62 6.42 -6.91 -5.45
C VAL A 62 5.32 -7.96 -5.57
N LEU A 63 4.65 -8.33 -4.46
CA LEU A 63 3.47 -9.22 -4.49
C LEU A 63 2.27 -8.56 -5.19
N LEU A 64 2.07 -7.26 -4.99
CA LEU A 64 0.99 -6.51 -5.62
C LEU A 64 1.17 -6.35 -7.14
N LEU A 65 2.40 -6.22 -7.64
CA LEU A 65 2.68 -6.03 -9.07
C LEU A 65 2.11 -7.12 -10.00
N PRO A 66 2.37 -8.43 -9.79
CA PRO A 66 1.79 -9.49 -10.61
C PRO A 66 0.27 -9.60 -10.41
N LEU A 67 -0.27 -9.35 -9.21
CA LEU A 67 -1.72 -9.30 -9.00
C LEU A 67 -2.39 -8.19 -9.83
N LEU A 68 -1.72 -7.04 -9.95
CA LEU A 68 -2.17 -5.91 -10.78
C LEU A 68 -2.02 -6.21 -12.28
N TYR A 69 -0.91 -6.85 -12.67
CA TYR A 69 -0.57 -7.14 -14.06
C TYR A 69 -1.41 -8.28 -14.66
N THR A 70 -1.84 -9.25 -13.84
CA THR A 70 -2.65 -10.41 -14.30
C THR A 70 -4.08 -10.02 -14.71
N GLY A 71 -4.47 -8.76 -14.48
CA GLY A 71 -5.65 -8.20 -15.11
C GLY A 71 -6.94 -8.38 -14.31
N ARG A 72 -7.27 -7.30 -13.59
CA ARG A 72 -8.63 -6.74 -13.39
C ARG A 72 -9.48 -7.20 -12.20
N PHE A 73 -9.16 -8.28 -11.49
CA PHE A 73 -9.90 -8.59 -10.27
C PHE A 73 -8.99 -9.20 -9.20
N LEU A 74 -8.74 -8.42 -8.15
CA LEU A 74 -8.22 -8.97 -6.89
C LEU A 74 -9.28 -9.96 -6.38
N HIS A 75 -8.99 -11.25 -6.47
CA HIS A 75 -9.96 -12.25 -6.02
C HIS A 75 -10.06 -12.17 -4.50
N ARG A 76 -11.23 -12.47 -3.93
CA ARG A 76 -11.46 -12.36 -2.48
C ARG A 76 -10.43 -13.14 -1.64
N VAL A 77 -9.86 -14.20 -2.22
CA VAL A 77 -8.80 -15.04 -1.62
C VAL A 77 -7.46 -14.33 -1.60
N GLU A 78 -7.08 -13.65 -2.69
CA GLU A 78 -5.85 -12.87 -2.79
C GLU A 78 -5.87 -11.67 -1.84
N GLY A 79 -7.02 -10.98 -1.77
CA GLY A 79 -7.23 -9.91 -0.80
C GLY A 79 -7.16 -10.40 0.65
N ALA A 80 -7.73 -11.56 0.95
CA ALA A 80 -7.65 -12.17 2.28
C ALA A 80 -6.21 -12.57 2.65
N PHE A 81 -5.44 -13.09 1.68
CA PHE A 81 -4.03 -13.41 1.88
C PHE A 81 -3.19 -12.16 2.18
N LEU A 82 -3.36 -11.09 1.40
CA LEU A 82 -2.69 -9.81 1.63
C LEU A 82 -3.07 -9.18 2.97
N LEU A 83 -4.34 -9.26 3.36
CA LEU A 83 -4.81 -8.82 4.68
C LEU A 83 -4.22 -9.66 5.81
N GLY A 84 -4.07 -10.97 5.63
CA GLY A 84 -3.43 -11.87 6.59
C GLY A 84 -1.95 -11.51 6.80
N LEU A 85 -1.21 -11.30 5.70
CA LEU A 85 0.18 -10.81 5.76
C LEU A 85 0.27 -9.45 6.47
N TYR A 86 -0.66 -8.53 6.18
CA TYR A 86 -0.73 -7.25 6.88
C TYR A 86 -1.03 -7.40 8.37
N GLY A 87 -1.88 -8.34 8.76
CA GLY A 87 -2.13 -8.68 10.17
C GLY A 87 -0.89 -9.23 10.87
N ILE A 88 -0.13 -10.10 10.20
CA ILE A 88 1.17 -10.61 10.71
C ILE A 88 2.15 -9.45 10.88
N TYR A 89 2.22 -8.52 9.91
CA TYR A 89 3.05 -7.32 10.03
C TYR A 89 2.68 -6.50 11.26
N LEU A 90 1.38 -6.22 11.47
CA LEU A 90 0.92 -5.45 12.63
C LEU A 90 1.24 -6.16 13.95
N PHE A 91 1.21 -7.50 13.96
CA PHE A 91 1.58 -8.27 15.14
C PHE A 91 3.08 -8.18 15.44
N ILE A 92 3.93 -8.21 14.41
CA ILE A 92 5.39 -8.05 14.54
C ILE A 92 5.76 -6.61 14.92
N LEU A 93 5.07 -5.62 14.34
CA LEU A 93 5.28 -4.20 14.60
C LEU A 93 4.76 -3.77 15.98
N ARG A 94 3.85 -4.56 16.58
CA ARG A 94 3.32 -4.27 17.91
C ARG A 94 4.50 -4.12 18.89
N PRO A 95 4.71 -2.93 19.45
CA PRO A 95 5.80 -2.72 20.39
C PRO A 95 5.51 -3.60 21.62
N GLN A 96 6.49 -4.40 22.01
CA GLN A 96 6.60 -4.97 23.35
C GLN A 96 7.05 -3.85 24.30
#